data_AF-E1KMV4-F1
#
_entry.id   AF-E1KMV4-F1
#
_cell.length_a   1.000
_cell.length_b   1.000
_cell.length_c   1.000
_cell.angle_alpha   90.00
_cell.angle_beta   90.00
_cell.angle_gamma   90.00
#
_symmetry.space_group_name_H-M   'P 1'
#
loop_
_entity.id
_entity.type
_entity.pdbx_description
1 polymer ?
#
loop_
_entity_poly.entity_id
_entity_poly.type
_entity_poly.pdbx_seq_one_letter_code
_entity_poly.pdbx_strand_id
1 'polypeptide(L)' 'MKGYIKYLGLFCVMVGLILFVVHLLAKVHGNGLLFAGLTLVIGGTVAHVKLQKRDF' A
#
# COMPACT_ATOMS: atom_id res chain seq x y z
N MET A 1 1.66 11.29 21.63
CA MET A 1 0.99 10.35 20.71
C MET A 1 1.27 10.71 19.25
N LYS A 2 2.53 10.66 18.78
CA LYS A 2 2.91 11.03 17.39
C LYS A 2 3.52 9.87 16.57
N GLY A 3 3.83 8.73 17.20
CA GLY A 3 4.51 7.61 16.52
C GLY A 3 3.62 6.72 15.64
N TYR A 4 2.30 6.71 15.87
CA TYR A 4 1.37 5.81 15.15
C TYR A 4 1.20 6.15 13.67
N ILE A 5 1.41 7.41 13.29
CA ILE A 5 1.19 7.89 11.91
C ILE A 5 2.26 7.30 10.96
N LYS A 6 3.45 7.03 11.49
CA LYS A 6 4.54 6.35 10.76
C LYS A 6 4.14 4.94 10.33
N TYR A 7 3.43 4.19 11.18
CA TYR A 7 2.99 2.83 10.87
C TYR A 7 1.83 2.77 9.88
N LEU A 8 1.09 3.86 9.72
CA LEU A 8 -0.10 3.93 8.88
C LEU A 8 0.25 3.75 7.39
N GLY A 9 1.38 4.30 6.95
CA GLY A 9 1.87 4.09 5.59
C GLY A 9 2.45 2.70 5.37
N LEU A 10 3.16 2.14 6.35
CA LEU A 10 3.66 0.76 6.31
C LEU A 10 2.50 -0.24 6.23
N PHE A 11 1.43 0.00 6.99
CA PHE A 11 0.21 -0.79 6.97
C PHE A 11 -0.46 -0.76 5.59
N CYS A 12 -0.50 0.41 4.95
CA CYS A 12 -1.06 0.57 3.60
C CYS A 12 -0.29 -0.24 2.55
N VAL A 13 1.05 -0.25 2.63
CA VAL A 13 1.91 -1.09 1.77
C VAL A 13 1.66 -2.57 2.04
N MET A 14 1.56 -2.97 3.31
CA MET A 14 1.31 -4.36 3.70
C MET A 14 -0.04 -4.87 3.19
N VAL A 15 -1.09 -4.06 3.30
CA VAL A 15 -2.43 -4.37 2.77
C VAL A 15 -2.41 -4.46 1.24
N GLY A 16 -1.70 -3.56 0.55
CA GLY A 16 -1.53 -3.62 -0.91
C GLY A 16 -0.82 -4.90 -1.36
N LEU A 17 0.17 -5.36 -0.61
CA LEU A 17 0.87 -6.61 -0.88
C LEU A 17 -0.01 -7.84 -0.68
N ILE A 18 -0.81 -7.87 0.40
CA ILE A 18 -1.76 -8.97 0.67
C ILE A 18 -2.79 -9.06 -0.46
N LEU A 19 -3.34 -7.91 -0.91
CA LEU A 19 -4.23 -7.85 -2.06
C LEU A 19 -3.58 -8.42 -3.34
N PHE A 20 -2.28 -8.17 -3.53
CA PHE A 20 -1.53 -8.71 -4.65
C PHE A 20 -1.44 -10.24 -4.60
N VAL A 21 -1.14 -10.81 -3.43
CA VAL A 21 -1.06 -12.27 -3.22
C VAL A 21 -2.42 -12.94 -3.37
N VAL A 22 -3.48 -12.34 -2.81
CA VAL A 22 -4.86 -12.84 -2.95
C VAL A 22 -5.28 -12.81 -4.41
N HIS A 23 -4.91 -11.78 -5.16
CA HIS A 23 -5.23 -11.70 -6.57
C HIS A 23 -4.52 -12.78 -7.41
N LEU A 24 -3.24 -13.03 -7.09
CA LEU A 24 -2.44 -14.08 -7.72
C LEU A 24 -3.06 -15.46 -7.46
N LEU A 25 -3.52 -15.72 -6.23
CA LEU A 25 -4.22 -16.95 -5.83
C LEU A 25 -5.62 -17.08 -6.45
N ALA A 26 -6.36 -15.98 -6.56
CA ALA A 26 -7.72 -15.94 -7.10
C ALA A 26 -7.77 -16.15 -8.63
N LYS A 27 -6.61 -16.16 -9.32
CA LYS A 27 -6.49 -16.47 -10.75
C LYS A 27 -7.49 -15.68 -11.62
N VAL A 28 -7.77 -14.44 -11.22
CA VAL A 28 -8.71 -13.56 -11.93
C VAL A 28 -8.14 -13.25 -13.31
N HIS A 29 -8.96 -13.47 -14.33
CA HIS A 29 -8.61 -13.26 -15.73
C HIS A 29 -8.68 -11.75 -16.04
N GLY A 30 -7.65 -11.00 -15.66
CA GLY A 30 -7.52 -9.57 -15.96
C GLY A 30 -6.51 -8.86 -15.08
N ASN A 31 -5.54 -8.17 -15.70
CA ASN A 31 -4.49 -7.41 -14.99
C ASN A 31 -5.00 -6.22 -14.16
N GLY A 32 -6.31 -5.92 -14.18
CA GLY A 32 -6.88 -4.73 -13.53
C GLY A 32 -6.61 -4.67 -12.02
N LEU A 33 -6.67 -5.80 -11.32
CA LEU A 33 -6.45 -5.82 -9.87
C LEU A 33 -4.95 -5.83 -9.51
N LEU A 34 -4.07 -6.33 -10.39
CA LEU A 34 -2.62 -6.15 -10.25
C LEU A 34 -2.27 -4.66 -10.34
N PHE A 35 -2.88 -3.95 -11.30
CA PHE A 35 -2.73 -2.50 -11.42
C PHE A 35 -3.31 -1.78 -10.19
N ALA A 36 -4.50 -2.16 -9.72
CA ALA A 36 -5.10 -1.57 -8.52
C ALA A 36 -4.21 -1.77 -7.29
N GLY A 37 -3.67 -2.98 -7.09
CA GLY A 37 -2.72 -3.29 -6.01
C GLY A 37 -1.43 -2.47 -6.13
N LEU A 38 -0.90 -2.34 -7.35
CA LEU A 38 0.30 -1.52 -7.60
C LEU A 38 0.06 -0.04 -7.30
N THR A 39 -1.05 0.53 -7.75
CA THR A 39 -1.42 1.93 -7.46
C THR A 39 -1.64 2.15 -5.96
N LEU A 40 -2.19 1.15 -5.25
CA LEU A 40 -2.36 1.21 -3.80
C LEU A 40 -1.02 1.19 -3.05
N VAL A 41 -0.08 0.33 -3.48
CA VAL A 41 1.28 0.27 -2.91
C VAL A 41 2.04 1.58 -3.17
N ILE A 42 1.98 2.10 -4.40
CA ILE A 42 2.62 3.37 -4.75
C ILE A 42 2.00 4.53 -3.96
N GLY A 43 0.66 4.59 -3.90
CA GLY A 43 -0.06 5.61 -3.13
C GLY A 43 0.25 5.56 -1.64
N GLY A 44 0.26 4.36 -1.04
CA GLY A 44 0.65 4.14 0.35
C GLY A 44 2.09 4.53 0.63
N THR A 45 3.02 4.24 -0.29
CA THR A 45 4.43 4.61 -0.18
C THR A 45 4.61 6.13 -0.27
N VAL A 46 3.96 6.80 -1.23
CA VAL A 46 4.04 8.26 -1.38
C VAL A 46 3.41 8.96 -0.17
N ALA A 47 2.28 8.46 0.34
CA ALA A 47 1.66 8.97 1.56
C ALA A 47 2.58 8.79 2.78
N HIS A 48 3.22 7.62 2.92
CA HIS A 48 4.20 7.36 3.97
C HIS A 48 5.38 8.33 3.92
N VAL A 49 5.98 8.52 2.73
CA VAL A 49 7.11 9.45 2.55
C VAL A 49 6.70 10.90 2.79
N LYS A 50 5.52 11.33 2.33
CA LYS A 50 5.01 12.69 2.60
C LYS A 50 4.73 12.92 4.08
N LEU A 51 4.15 11.93 4.78
CA LEU A 51 3.91 12.01 6.22
C LEU A 51 5.23 12.09 6.98
N GLN A 52 6.20 11.25 6.63
CA GLN A 52 7.52 11.25 7.26
C GLN A 52 8.29 12.56 7.04
N LYS A 53 8.10 13.24 5.90
CA LYS A 53 8.70 14.56 5.62
C LYS A 53 8.01 15.73 6.32
N ARG A 54 6.76 15.59 6.80
CA ARG A 54 6.05 16.65 7.55
C ARG A 54 6.36 16.63 9.05
N ASP A 55 7.02 15.58 9.52
CA ASP A 55 7.54 15.46 10.89
C ASP A 55 9.02 15.90 11.02
N PHE A 56 9.65 16.38 9.94
CA PHE A 56 10.98 17.01 9.91
C PHE A 56 10.84 18.54 9.78
#